data_AF-A0A7Y5VZU3-F1
#
_entry.id   AF-A0A7Y5VZU3-F1
#
_cell.length_a   1.000
_cell.length_b   1.000
_cell.length_c   1.000
_cell.angle_alpha   90.00
_cell.angle_beta   90.00
_cell.angle_gamma   90.00
#
_symmetry.space_group_name_H-M   'P 1'
#
loop_
_entity.id
_entity.type
_entity.pdbx_description
1 polymer ?
#
loop_
_entity_poly.entity_id
_entity_poly.type
_entity_poly.pdbx_seq_one_letter_code
_entity_poly.pdbx_strand_id
1 'polypeptide(L)'
;MPGALDGVRVLDCTQIIAGPLAGALLSEMGADVVKVEPLEGEPWRLQAELIPKESRGFLAQNRGKRGLALNFKNEHSEHIRNALFRWADVLVTNYRPGVAAALGVDYESARRVRPDIIYCENTAFGREGPDSDRRGYDIIAQGMSGLATSNPNIQNGLPIWVQFAPADVVTAVAMAWAISAALYHRQRTGEGQAIDTSLLLSSLFLQAGAREIVALDTESRERRLAALRAARKRGAGIEEIYAERRALSPELAGNIYYRCYQTQNGYIAVGCLGPGPRERFRTALGIHDPRYDEGFDRSPATLKRVGDELVALCQALFLARTNEEWLQHLDAHDIACGPVRFVDELWDDPQVVANRYFEEYDHTLFGALRGPAPIVRMSATPTSIRRASPTLGEHTDEILREIGFDESAIERFRRGGVVG
;
A
#
# COMPACT_ATOMS: atom_id res chain seq x y z
N MET A 1 -16.35 -10.62 -19.81
CA MET A 1 -15.73 -11.95 -19.71
C MET A 1 -15.44 -12.23 -18.25
N PRO A 2 -15.58 -13.48 -17.78
CA PRO A 2 -15.18 -13.83 -16.42
C PRO A 2 -13.70 -13.50 -16.19
N GLY A 3 -13.36 -13.01 -15.00
CA GLY A 3 -11.98 -12.72 -14.60
C GLY A 3 -11.19 -14.02 -14.31
N ALA A 4 -9.88 -13.89 -14.06
CA ALA A 4 -9.01 -15.03 -13.79
C ALA A 4 -9.38 -15.84 -12.53
N LEU A 5 -10.10 -15.22 -11.59
CA LEU A 5 -10.59 -15.83 -10.34
C LEU A 5 -12.11 -16.06 -10.36
N ASP A 6 -12.72 -16.13 -11.54
CA ASP A 6 -14.12 -16.51 -11.65
C ASP A 6 -14.39 -17.88 -11.02
N GLY A 7 -15.48 -17.98 -10.25
CA GLY A 7 -15.82 -19.15 -9.44
C GLY A 7 -15.10 -19.26 -8.09
N VAL A 8 -14.09 -18.43 -7.81
CA VAL A 8 -13.43 -18.39 -6.48
C VAL A 8 -14.27 -17.60 -5.49
N ARG A 9 -14.53 -18.18 -4.31
CA ARG A 9 -15.29 -17.54 -3.23
C ARG A 9 -14.39 -17.13 -2.08
N VAL A 10 -14.44 -15.86 -1.70
CA VAL A 10 -13.59 -15.28 -0.64
C VAL A 10 -14.46 -14.78 0.50
N LEU A 11 -14.20 -15.29 1.69
CA LEU A 11 -14.75 -14.76 2.94
C LEU A 11 -13.76 -13.75 3.53
N ASP A 12 -14.14 -12.48 3.48
CA ASP A 12 -13.34 -11.35 3.90
C ASP A 12 -13.77 -10.89 5.31
N CYS A 13 -13.04 -11.35 6.32
CA CYS A 13 -13.19 -10.96 7.73
C CYS A 13 -12.10 -9.93 8.11
N THR A 14 -12.01 -8.85 7.35
CA THR A 14 -10.95 -7.83 7.53
C THR A 14 -11.52 -6.42 7.74
N GLN A 15 -10.65 -5.54 8.26
CA GLN A 15 -10.96 -4.15 8.59
C GLN A 15 -9.86 -3.20 8.10
N ILE A 16 -10.17 -1.90 8.00
CA ILE A 16 -9.23 -0.81 7.72
C ILE A 16 -8.74 -0.79 6.26
N ILE A 17 -7.50 -1.24 5.96
CA ILE A 17 -6.91 -1.05 4.62
C ILE A 17 -6.33 -2.35 4.04
N ALA A 18 -5.27 -2.94 4.61
CA ALA A 18 -4.55 -4.05 3.95
C ALA A 18 -5.44 -5.24 3.55
N GLY A 19 -6.19 -5.79 4.50
CA GLY A 19 -7.10 -6.90 4.24
C GLY A 19 -8.24 -6.52 3.31
N PRO A 20 -8.95 -5.40 3.54
CA PRO A 20 -10.01 -4.95 2.65
C PRO A 20 -9.53 -4.75 1.21
N LEU A 21 -8.40 -4.08 1.01
CA LEU A 21 -7.86 -3.85 -0.32
C LEU A 21 -7.47 -5.17 -1.00
N ALA A 22 -6.92 -6.15 -0.26
CA ALA A 22 -6.65 -7.48 -0.82
C ALA A 22 -7.93 -8.13 -1.36
N GLY A 23 -9.03 -8.05 -0.61
CA GLY A 23 -10.33 -8.52 -1.07
C GLY A 23 -10.83 -7.79 -2.32
N ALA A 24 -10.66 -6.47 -2.40
CA ALA A 24 -11.02 -5.69 -3.59
C ALA A 24 -10.20 -6.11 -4.82
N LEU A 25 -8.88 -6.30 -4.67
CA LEU A 25 -8.01 -6.77 -5.75
C LEU A 25 -8.39 -8.17 -6.26
N LEU A 26 -8.78 -9.09 -5.36
CA LEU A 26 -9.29 -10.41 -5.76
C LEU A 26 -10.62 -10.31 -6.50
N SER A 27 -11.52 -9.43 -6.06
CA SER A 27 -12.80 -9.15 -6.75
C SER A 27 -12.59 -8.57 -8.16
N GLU A 28 -11.62 -7.68 -8.32
CA GLU A 28 -11.24 -7.11 -9.63
C GLU A 28 -10.74 -8.17 -10.60
N MET A 29 -10.16 -9.26 -10.08
CA MET A 29 -9.78 -10.45 -10.86
C MET A 29 -10.93 -11.44 -11.05
N GLY A 30 -12.13 -11.17 -10.55
CA GLY A 30 -13.34 -11.96 -10.79
C GLY A 30 -13.89 -12.73 -9.58
N ALA A 31 -13.17 -12.78 -8.46
CA ALA A 31 -13.62 -13.52 -7.28
C ALA A 31 -14.94 -12.96 -6.71
N ASP A 32 -15.76 -13.83 -6.15
CA ASP A 32 -16.92 -13.45 -5.35
C ASP A 32 -16.51 -13.24 -3.89
N VAL A 33 -16.52 -11.98 -3.46
CA VAL A 33 -15.96 -11.58 -2.17
C VAL A 33 -17.10 -11.13 -1.25
N VAL A 34 -17.30 -11.88 -0.16
CA VAL A 34 -18.25 -11.55 0.91
C VAL A 34 -17.47 -10.92 2.05
N LYS A 35 -17.67 -9.62 2.26
CA LYS A 35 -17.16 -8.88 3.42
C LYS A 35 -18.08 -9.09 4.61
N VAL A 36 -17.52 -9.59 5.70
CA VAL A 36 -18.21 -9.76 6.97
C VAL A 36 -17.88 -8.59 7.89
N GLU A 37 -18.91 -7.91 8.38
CA GLU A 37 -18.78 -6.77 9.27
C GLU A 37 -19.58 -6.96 10.55
N PRO A 38 -19.16 -6.37 11.68
CA PRO A 38 -20.02 -6.20 12.84
C PRO A 38 -21.31 -5.45 12.48
N LEU A 39 -22.35 -5.55 13.32
CA LEU A 39 -23.66 -4.91 13.06
C LEU A 39 -23.58 -3.38 13.05
N GLU A 40 -22.57 -2.83 13.73
CA GLU A 40 -22.24 -1.41 13.73
C GLU A 40 -21.43 -0.96 12.50
N GLY A 41 -20.86 -1.92 11.75
CA GLY A 41 -19.92 -1.68 10.66
C GLY A 41 -18.45 -1.70 11.11
N GLU A 42 -17.53 -1.88 10.17
CA GLU A 42 -16.10 -1.82 10.50
C GLU A 42 -15.62 -0.37 10.80
N PRO A 43 -14.55 -0.18 11.61
CA PRO A 43 -14.14 1.16 12.06
C PRO A 43 -13.80 2.14 10.93
N TRP A 44 -13.39 1.66 9.76
CA TRP A 44 -13.06 2.52 8.62
C TRP A 44 -14.28 3.27 8.07
N ARG A 45 -15.50 2.72 8.25
CA ARG A 45 -16.75 3.42 7.91
C ARG A 45 -16.95 4.71 8.70
N LEU A 46 -16.40 4.77 9.92
CA LEU A 46 -16.62 5.87 10.87
C LEU A 46 -15.57 6.99 10.76
N GLN A 47 -14.54 6.79 9.95
CA GLN A 47 -13.48 7.78 9.80
C GLN A 47 -13.88 8.86 8.80
N ALA A 48 -14.09 10.08 9.27
CA ALA A 48 -14.49 11.23 8.43
C ALA A 48 -15.71 10.88 7.56
N GLU A 49 -16.81 10.50 8.23
CA GLU A 49 -18.06 10.11 7.61
C GLU A 49 -18.55 11.15 6.59
N LEU A 50 -18.92 10.68 5.41
CA LEU A 50 -19.63 11.48 4.40
C LEU A 50 -21.12 11.55 4.73
N ILE A 51 -21.67 10.40 5.10
CA ILE A 51 -23.00 10.18 5.68
C ILE A 51 -22.84 9.06 6.74
N PRO A 52 -23.82 8.82 7.63
CA PRO A 52 -23.68 7.80 8.66
C PRO A 52 -23.25 6.44 8.10
N LYS A 53 -22.17 5.87 8.67
CA LYS A 53 -21.56 4.58 8.30
C LYS A 53 -20.98 4.48 6.89
N GLU A 54 -20.70 5.61 6.24
CA GLU A 54 -20.02 5.67 4.94
C GLU A 54 -18.89 6.69 4.95
N SER A 55 -17.70 6.27 4.52
CA SER A 55 -16.50 7.12 4.44
C SER A 55 -15.78 6.94 3.11
N ARG A 56 -15.03 7.97 2.66
CA ARG A 56 -14.18 7.85 1.46
C ARG A 56 -13.22 6.67 1.56
N GLY A 57 -12.66 6.44 2.75
CA GLY A 57 -11.77 5.34 3.03
C GLY A 57 -12.45 3.99 2.81
N PHE A 58 -13.64 3.79 3.36
CA PHE A 58 -14.38 2.53 3.21
C PHE A 58 -14.73 2.27 1.74
N LEU A 59 -15.25 3.28 1.04
CA LEU A 59 -15.62 3.19 -0.37
C LEU A 59 -14.43 2.74 -1.24
N ALA A 60 -13.24 3.28 -0.97
CA ALA A 60 -12.05 2.98 -1.73
C ALA A 60 -11.56 1.53 -1.54
N GLN A 61 -11.57 1.02 -0.30
CA GLN A 61 -10.95 -0.29 0.01
C GLN A 61 -11.91 -1.48 -0.12
N ASN A 62 -13.20 -1.25 -0.32
CA ASN A 62 -14.21 -2.32 -0.31
C ASN A 62 -15.02 -2.47 -1.60
N ARG A 63 -14.61 -1.81 -2.69
CA ARG A 63 -15.23 -2.01 -4.01
C ARG A 63 -15.20 -3.47 -4.47
N GLY A 64 -16.19 -3.86 -5.27
CA GLY A 64 -16.32 -5.20 -5.83
C GLY A 64 -17.03 -6.22 -4.92
N LYS A 65 -17.26 -5.90 -3.65
CA LYS A 65 -17.69 -6.87 -2.62
C LYS A 65 -19.19 -6.89 -2.38
N ARG A 66 -19.65 -7.99 -1.78
CA ARG A 66 -20.97 -8.13 -1.12
C ARG A 66 -20.80 -7.95 0.39
N GLY A 67 -21.75 -7.29 1.04
CA GLY A 67 -21.68 -6.97 2.47
C GLY A 67 -22.62 -7.83 3.30
N LEU A 68 -22.09 -8.49 4.34
CA LEU A 68 -22.81 -9.27 5.34
C LEU A 68 -22.58 -8.66 6.73
N ALA A 69 -23.65 -8.19 7.38
CA ALA A 69 -23.59 -7.77 8.77
C ALA A 69 -23.83 -8.98 9.69
N LEU A 70 -22.80 -9.43 10.42
CA LEU A 70 -22.82 -10.62 11.26
C LEU A 70 -22.06 -10.40 12.57
N ASN A 71 -22.72 -10.73 13.68
CA ASN A 71 -22.13 -10.69 15.01
C ASN A 71 -21.51 -12.05 15.38
N PHE A 72 -20.21 -12.23 15.10
CA PHE A 72 -19.47 -13.45 15.47
C PHE A 72 -19.37 -13.71 16.99
N LYS A 73 -19.65 -12.72 17.84
CA LYS A 73 -19.65 -12.91 19.30
C LYS A 73 -20.95 -13.54 19.81
N ASN A 74 -21.99 -13.56 18.99
CA ASN A 74 -23.25 -14.19 19.35
C ASN A 74 -23.07 -15.72 19.35
N GLU A 75 -23.56 -16.39 20.40
CA GLU A 75 -23.47 -17.85 20.55
C GLU A 75 -24.15 -18.62 19.40
N HIS A 76 -25.15 -18.02 18.75
CA HIS A 76 -25.86 -18.61 17.61
C HIS A 76 -25.18 -18.39 16.26
N SER A 77 -24.06 -17.65 16.21
CA SER A 77 -23.35 -17.35 14.96
C SER A 77 -22.61 -18.56 14.36
N GLU A 78 -22.39 -19.62 15.15
CA GLU A 78 -21.63 -20.80 14.73
C GLU A 78 -22.22 -21.47 13.47
N HIS A 79 -23.54 -21.60 13.38
CA HIS A 79 -24.18 -22.23 12.23
C HIS A 79 -23.91 -21.46 10.94
N ILE A 80 -23.99 -20.13 11.00
CA ILE A 80 -23.73 -19.24 9.87
C ILE A 80 -22.24 -19.29 9.52
N ARG A 81 -21.34 -19.20 10.52
CA ARG A 81 -19.89 -19.27 10.34
C ARG A 81 -19.46 -20.58 9.65
N ASN A 82 -19.94 -21.72 10.13
CA ASN A 82 -19.60 -23.01 9.54
C ASN A 82 -20.18 -23.17 8.11
N ALA A 83 -21.35 -22.58 7.83
CA ALA A 83 -21.90 -22.54 6.47
C ALA A 83 -21.05 -21.67 5.53
N LEU A 84 -20.58 -20.51 6.00
CA LEU A 84 -19.66 -19.65 5.26
C LEU A 84 -18.32 -20.35 4.98
N PHE A 85 -17.76 -21.10 5.94
CA PHE A 85 -16.52 -21.87 5.71
C PHE A 85 -16.69 -22.97 4.66
N ARG A 86 -17.84 -23.65 4.61
CA ARG A 86 -18.13 -24.61 3.54
C ARG A 86 -18.26 -23.93 2.19
N TRP A 87 -18.84 -22.74 2.17
CA TRP A 87 -19.03 -21.96 0.94
C TRP A 87 -17.70 -21.39 0.39
N ALA A 88 -16.83 -20.90 1.26
CA ALA A 88 -15.63 -20.16 0.89
C ALA A 88 -14.46 -21.06 0.44
N ASP A 89 -13.72 -20.60 -0.56
CA ASP A 89 -12.43 -21.17 -0.97
C ASP A 89 -11.26 -20.55 -0.20
N VAL A 90 -11.40 -19.27 0.13
CA VAL A 90 -10.38 -18.46 0.80
C VAL A 90 -11.03 -17.74 1.99
N LEU A 91 -10.36 -17.75 3.14
CA LEU A 91 -10.69 -16.93 4.31
C LEU A 91 -9.57 -15.92 4.54
N VAL A 92 -9.92 -14.64 4.64
CA VAL A 92 -8.96 -13.55 4.90
C VAL A 92 -9.26 -12.88 6.23
N THR A 93 -8.23 -12.64 7.05
CA THR A 93 -8.34 -11.93 8.33
C THR A 93 -7.20 -10.92 8.51
N ASN A 94 -7.43 -9.87 9.30
CA ASN A 94 -6.38 -8.97 9.74
C ASN A 94 -6.63 -8.40 11.14
N TYR A 95 -7.28 -9.20 11.98
CA TYR A 95 -7.56 -8.79 13.35
C TYR A 95 -6.29 -8.75 14.19
N ARG A 96 -6.40 -8.15 15.38
CA ARG A 96 -5.34 -8.21 16.38
C ARG A 96 -5.03 -9.67 16.75
N PRO A 97 -3.78 -9.98 17.14
CA PRO A 97 -3.41 -11.31 17.64
C PRO A 97 -4.43 -11.87 18.64
N GLY A 98 -4.81 -13.13 18.46
CA GLY A 98 -5.81 -13.83 19.28
C GLY A 98 -7.28 -13.55 18.96
N VAL A 99 -7.62 -12.47 18.25
CA VAL A 99 -9.03 -12.13 17.96
C VAL A 99 -9.66 -13.10 16.96
N ALA A 100 -8.94 -13.52 15.92
CA ALA A 100 -9.46 -14.49 14.96
C ALA A 100 -9.86 -15.80 15.65
N ALA A 101 -9.02 -16.29 16.57
CA ALA A 101 -9.31 -17.49 17.37
C ALA A 101 -10.52 -17.26 18.30
N ALA A 102 -10.60 -16.11 18.97
CA ALA A 102 -11.73 -15.78 19.84
C ALA A 102 -13.07 -15.69 19.10
N LEU A 103 -13.05 -15.30 17.82
CA LEU A 103 -14.24 -15.25 16.95
C LEU A 103 -14.51 -16.58 16.22
N GLY A 104 -13.60 -17.55 16.34
CA GLY A 104 -13.66 -18.85 15.65
C GLY A 104 -13.41 -18.77 14.15
N VAL A 105 -12.73 -17.70 13.68
CA VAL A 105 -12.36 -17.46 12.28
C VAL A 105 -10.84 -17.58 12.06
N ASP A 106 -10.14 -18.32 12.92
CA ASP A 106 -8.76 -18.71 12.72
C ASP A 106 -8.63 -19.93 11.76
N TYR A 107 -7.40 -20.20 11.33
CA TYR A 107 -7.10 -21.29 10.41
C TYR A 107 -7.56 -22.66 10.91
N GLU A 108 -7.29 -23.00 12.16
CA GLU A 108 -7.62 -24.33 12.70
C GLU A 108 -9.14 -24.52 12.79
N SER A 109 -9.87 -23.47 13.19
CA SER A 109 -11.34 -23.49 13.18
C SER A 109 -11.92 -23.67 11.78
N ALA A 110 -11.40 -22.94 10.78
CA ALA A 110 -11.88 -23.05 9.41
C ALA A 110 -11.52 -24.40 8.77
N ARG A 111 -10.27 -24.86 8.94
CA ARG A 111 -9.75 -26.11 8.37
C ARG A 111 -10.49 -27.34 8.89
N ARG A 112 -10.97 -27.34 10.14
CA ARG A 112 -11.83 -28.41 10.67
C ARG A 112 -13.13 -28.59 9.87
N VAL A 113 -13.66 -27.52 9.31
CA VAL A 113 -14.89 -27.53 8.51
C VAL A 113 -14.58 -27.74 7.02
N ARG A 114 -13.51 -27.11 6.54
CA ARG A 114 -13.05 -27.18 5.15
C ARG A 114 -11.53 -27.45 5.07
N PRO A 115 -11.10 -28.72 4.95
CA PRO A 115 -9.68 -29.09 5.03
C PRO A 115 -8.76 -28.49 3.96
N ASP A 116 -9.33 -28.13 2.80
CA ASP A 116 -8.63 -27.55 1.65
C ASP A 116 -8.75 -26.01 1.57
N ILE A 117 -9.21 -25.36 2.64
CA ILE A 117 -9.34 -23.90 2.68
C ILE A 117 -7.97 -23.22 2.62
N ILE A 118 -7.90 -22.11 1.88
CA ILE A 118 -6.76 -21.20 1.95
C ILE A 118 -7.08 -20.14 3.00
N TYR A 119 -6.22 -20.00 4.00
CA TYR A 119 -6.35 -18.97 5.04
C TYR A 119 -5.25 -17.94 4.88
N CYS A 120 -5.60 -16.67 4.77
CA CYS A 120 -4.64 -15.58 4.69
C CYS A 120 -4.84 -14.60 5.84
N GLU A 121 -3.79 -14.40 6.63
CA GLU A 121 -3.80 -13.49 7.77
C GLU A 121 -2.72 -12.42 7.64
N ASN A 122 -3.09 -11.18 7.93
CA ASN A 122 -2.16 -10.09 8.10
C ASN A 122 -2.12 -9.62 9.55
N THR A 123 -0.91 -9.44 10.09
CA THR A 123 -0.67 -8.85 11.41
C THR A 123 0.19 -7.59 11.30
N ALA A 124 0.31 -6.81 12.37
CA ALA A 124 1.19 -5.64 12.33
C ALA A 124 2.69 -6.00 12.25
N PHE A 125 3.12 -7.03 13.01
CA PHE A 125 4.55 -7.30 13.24
C PHE A 125 4.98 -8.76 13.03
N GLY A 126 4.09 -9.62 12.53
CA GLY A 126 4.34 -11.05 12.37
C GLY A 126 3.89 -11.86 13.60
N ARG A 127 3.97 -13.18 13.48
CA ARG A 127 3.47 -14.13 14.50
C ARG A 127 4.50 -14.47 15.60
N GLU A 128 5.75 -14.10 15.40
CA GLU A 128 6.87 -14.48 16.25
C GLU A 128 7.65 -13.26 16.75
N GLY A 129 8.39 -13.45 17.84
CA GLY A 129 9.25 -12.42 18.41
C GLY A 129 8.54 -11.48 19.40
N PRO A 130 9.26 -10.48 19.92
CA PRO A 130 8.80 -9.67 21.06
C PRO A 130 7.61 -8.76 20.76
N ASP A 131 7.35 -8.45 19.49
CA ASP A 131 6.26 -7.57 19.05
C ASP A 131 5.05 -8.36 18.49
N SER A 132 5.03 -9.70 18.58
CA SER A 132 3.99 -10.53 17.97
C SER A 132 2.57 -10.25 18.48
N ASP A 133 2.43 -9.90 19.77
CA ASP A 133 1.14 -9.55 20.40
C ASP A 133 0.82 -8.05 20.33
N ARG A 134 1.68 -7.26 19.68
CA ARG A 134 1.58 -5.81 19.66
C ARG A 134 0.51 -5.34 18.67
N ARG A 135 -0.27 -4.35 19.10
CA ARG A 135 -1.21 -3.64 18.22
C ARG A 135 -0.44 -2.72 17.28
N GLY A 136 -0.84 -2.69 16.02
CA GLY A 136 -0.26 -1.78 15.04
C GLY A 136 -1.26 -1.31 14.00
N TYR A 137 -0.92 -0.18 13.42
CA TYR A 137 -1.45 0.38 12.19
C TYR A 137 -0.24 0.71 11.31
N ASP A 138 -0.47 1.04 10.05
CA ASP A 138 0.58 1.42 9.10
C ASP A 138 1.55 2.45 9.68
N ILE A 139 1.07 3.54 10.28
CA ILE A 139 1.95 4.56 10.90
C ILE A 139 2.92 3.98 11.95
N ILE A 140 2.49 2.99 12.72
CA ILE A 140 3.35 2.33 13.72
C ILE A 140 4.36 1.42 13.02
N ALA A 141 3.93 0.67 12.01
CA ALA A 141 4.82 -0.15 11.19
C ALA A 141 5.87 0.71 10.47
N GLN A 142 5.50 1.89 9.96
CA GLN A 142 6.45 2.84 9.37
C GLN A 142 7.48 3.35 10.39
N GLY A 143 7.02 3.67 11.61
CA GLY A 143 7.91 4.10 12.69
C GLY A 143 8.88 3.02 13.13
N MET A 144 8.42 1.77 13.26
CA MET A 144 9.22 0.65 13.74
C MET A 144 10.17 0.08 12.67
N SER A 145 9.78 0.13 11.39
CA SER A 145 10.62 -0.32 10.27
C SER A 145 11.68 0.69 9.83
N GLY A 146 11.61 1.92 10.34
CA GLY A 146 12.44 3.03 9.87
C GLY A 146 11.94 3.73 8.60
N LEU A 147 10.83 3.28 7.99
CA LEU A 147 10.27 3.87 6.78
C LEU A 147 9.89 5.34 6.99
N ALA A 148 9.31 5.70 8.14
CA ALA A 148 8.99 7.09 8.47
C ALA A 148 10.24 7.99 8.58
N THR A 149 11.41 7.38 8.76
CA THR A 149 12.70 8.10 8.82
C THR A 149 13.57 7.94 7.58
N SER A 150 13.08 7.20 6.57
CA SER A 150 13.84 6.89 5.35
C SER A 150 14.03 8.12 4.47
N ASN A 151 13.04 9.01 4.43
CA ASN A 151 13.10 10.31 3.79
C ASN A 151 13.21 11.41 4.86
N PRO A 152 14.02 12.46 4.66
CA PRO A 152 14.24 13.52 5.63
C PRO A 152 13.08 14.56 5.62
N ASN A 153 11.85 14.09 5.52
CA ASN A 153 10.67 14.95 5.53
C ASN A 153 10.29 15.25 6.99
N ILE A 154 10.20 16.54 7.32
CA ILE A 154 9.95 17.01 8.68
C ILE A 154 8.78 17.98 8.68
N GLN A 155 7.89 17.82 9.66
CA GLN A 155 6.81 18.76 9.92
C GLN A 155 6.75 19.01 11.43
N ASN A 156 6.78 20.27 11.83
CA ASN A 156 6.76 20.68 13.24
C ASN A 156 7.84 19.97 14.09
N GLY A 157 9.05 19.80 13.54
CA GLY A 157 10.17 19.14 14.23
C GLY A 157 10.04 17.63 14.40
N LEU A 158 9.10 16.98 13.70
CA LEU A 158 8.87 15.53 13.74
C LEU A 158 9.02 14.90 12.36
N PRO A 159 9.49 13.64 12.26
CA PRO A 159 9.46 12.90 11.01
C PRO A 159 8.01 12.70 10.58
N ILE A 160 7.72 12.91 9.30
CA ILE A 160 6.40 12.60 8.74
C ILE A 160 6.39 11.21 8.15
N TRP A 161 5.31 10.47 8.39
CA TRP A 161 5.07 9.20 7.73
C TRP A 161 4.71 9.43 6.26
N VAL A 162 4.90 8.41 5.44
CA VAL A 162 4.47 8.39 4.04
C VAL A 162 2.94 8.26 4.02
N GLN A 163 2.28 9.18 3.32
CA GLN A 163 0.82 9.20 3.18
C GLN A 163 0.31 7.99 2.37
N PHE A 164 -1.01 7.75 2.44
CA PHE A 164 -1.71 6.67 1.73
C PHE A 164 -1.30 5.25 2.13
N ALA A 165 -0.82 5.07 3.36
CA ALA A 165 -0.58 3.78 4.01
C ALA A 165 0.17 2.75 3.12
N PRO A 166 1.41 3.06 2.70
CA PRO A 166 2.13 2.24 1.74
C PRO A 166 2.42 0.82 2.26
N ALA A 167 2.57 0.62 3.57
CA ALA A 167 2.75 -0.72 4.11
C ALA A 167 1.46 -1.53 3.95
N ASP A 168 0.29 -0.95 4.27
CA ASP A 168 -1.00 -1.58 4.02
C ASP A 168 -1.20 -1.92 2.54
N VAL A 169 -0.89 -1.00 1.62
CA VAL A 169 -1.05 -1.22 0.17
C VAL A 169 -0.16 -2.35 -0.35
N VAL A 170 1.12 -2.37 0.06
CA VAL A 170 2.03 -3.46 -0.32
C VAL A 170 1.58 -4.79 0.29
N THR A 171 1.13 -4.78 1.54
CA THR A 171 0.57 -5.97 2.18
C THR A 171 -0.64 -6.49 1.42
N ALA A 172 -1.56 -5.62 0.99
CA ALA A 172 -2.74 -6.02 0.22
C ALA A 172 -2.38 -6.73 -1.09
N VAL A 173 -1.41 -6.18 -1.83
CA VAL A 173 -0.91 -6.78 -3.07
C VAL A 173 -0.22 -8.11 -2.77
N ALA A 174 0.59 -8.19 -1.72
CA ALA A 174 1.25 -9.43 -1.31
C ALA A 174 0.24 -10.52 -0.92
N MET A 175 -0.82 -10.17 -0.21
CA MET A 175 -1.91 -11.09 0.15
C MET A 175 -2.63 -11.61 -1.10
N ALA A 176 -3.06 -10.72 -2.02
CA ALA A 176 -3.74 -11.14 -3.25
C ALA A 176 -2.84 -12.01 -4.15
N TRP A 177 -1.55 -11.67 -4.23
CA TRP A 177 -0.56 -12.47 -4.94
C TRP A 177 -0.37 -13.86 -4.32
N ALA A 178 -0.18 -13.94 -3.01
CA ALA A 178 0.01 -15.19 -2.29
C ALA A 178 -1.25 -16.08 -2.34
N ILE A 179 -2.44 -15.50 -2.22
CA ILE A 179 -3.72 -16.22 -2.37
C ILE A 179 -3.84 -16.81 -3.78
N SER A 180 -3.50 -16.04 -4.82
CA SER A 180 -3.51 -16.54 -6.20
C SER A 180 -2.53 -17.71 -6.40
N ALA A 181 -1.34 -17.62 -5.81
CA ALA A 181 -0.36 -18.71 -5.82
C ALA A 181 -0.84 -19.94 -5.04
N ALA A 182 -1.50 -19.76 -3.89
CA ALA A 182 -2.06 -20.84 -3.09
C ALA A 182 -3.26 -21.52 -3.78
N LEU A 183 -4.09 -20.76 -4.51
CA LEU A 183 -5.15 -21.33 -5.35
C LEU A 183 -4.56 -22.21 -6.46
N TYR A 184 -3.47 -21.76 -7.09
CA TYR A 184 -2.74 -22.59 -8.05
C TYR A 184 -2.10 -23.83 -7.40
N HIS A 185 -1.53 -23.70 -6.21
CA HIS A 185 -1.04 -24.85 -5.43
C HIS A 185 -2.16 -25.86 -5.19
N ARG A 186 -3.30 -25.41 -4.63
CA ARG A 186 -4.46 -26.25 -4.35
C ARG A 186 -5.00 -26.93 -5.61
N GLN A 187 -5.01 -26.23 -6.75
CA GLN A 187 -5.42 -26.83 -8.03
C GLN A 187 -4.52 -28.00 -8.45
N ARG A 188 -3.23 -27.98 -8.06
CA ARG A 188 -2.26 -29.03 -8.39
C ARG A 188 -2.24 -30.18 -7.39
N THR A 189 -2.50 -29.90 -6.11
CA THR A 189 -2.29 -30.86 -5.02
C THR A 189 -3.60 -31.30 -4.35
N GLY A 190 -4.67 -30.53 -4.48
CA GLY A 190 -5.89 -30.67 -3.69
C GLY A 190 -5.78 -30.09 -2.28
N GLU A 191 -4.64 -29.49 -1.91
CA GLU A 191 -4.35 -29.06 -0.54
C GLU A 191 -4.42 -27.53 -0.39
N GLY A 192 -5.17 -27.09 0.63
CA GLY A 192 -5.15 -25.71 1.12
C GLY A 192 -3.92 -25.43 1.99
N GLN A 193 -3.78 -24.18 2.43
CA GLN A 193 -2.68 -23.77 3.30
C GLN A 193 -2.99 -22.48 4.05
N ALA A 194 -2.26 -22.24 5.14
CA ALA A 194 -2.18 -20.93 5.77
C ALA A 194 -1.13 -20.05 5.08
N ILE A 195 -1.41 -18.76 5.04
CA ILE A 195 -0.55 -17.69 4.54
C ILE A 195 -0.54 -16.63 5.64
N ASP A 196 0.64 -16.23 6.10
CA ASP A 196 0.81 -15.09 6.99
C ASP A 196 1.70 -14.02 6.37
N THR A 197 1.43 -12.77 6.73
CA THR A 197 2.29 -11.63 6.40
C THR A 197 2.16 -10.55 7.47
N SER A 198 2.94 -9.48 7.32
CA SER A 198 2.84 -8.33 8.21
C SER A 198 3.13 -6.99 7.57
N LEU A 199 2.59 -5.94 8.20
CA LEU A 199 2.91 -4.55 7.86
C LEU A 199 4.40 -4.26 8.06
N LEU A 200 5.04 -4.81 9.09
CA LEU A 200 6.49 -4.67 9.31
C LEU A 200 7.29 -5.27 8.15
N LEU A 201 6.97 -6.51 7.75
CA LEU A 201 7.64 -7.15 6.62
C LEU A 201 7.46 -6.35 5.32
N SER A 202 6.25 -5.86 5.06
CA SER A 202 5.95 -5.03 3.89
C SER A 202 6.70 -3.69 3.91
N SER A 203 6.82 -3.08 5.10
CA SER A 203 7.60 -1.85 5.27
C SER A 203 9.10 -2.04 5.09
N LEU A 204 9.63 -3.19 5.50
CA LEU A 204 11.03 -3.57 5.23
C LEU A 204 11.24 -3.88 3.75
N PHE A 205 10.28 -4.53 3.09
CA PHE A 205 10.30 -4.80 1.66
C PHE A 205 10.35 -3.51 0.82
N LEU A 206 9.55 -2.50 1.19
CA LEU A 206 9.63 -1.16 0.57
C LEU A 206 11.02 -0.53 0.66
N GLN A 207 11.81 -0.91 1.68
CA GLN A 207 13.16 -0.43 1.92
C GLN A 207 14.22 -1.42 1.41
N ALA A 208 13.91 -2.29 0.43
CA ALA A 208 14.84 -3.29 -0.09
C ALA A 208 16.16 -2.69 -0.63
N GLY A 209 16.24 -1.39 -0.93
CA GLY A 209 17.49 -0.72 -1.26
C GLY A 209 18.46 -0.56 -0.08
N ALA A 210 17.96 -0.61 1.16
CA ALA A 210 18.75 -0.52 2.40
C ALA A 210 19.33 -1.87 2.86
N ARG A 211 19.42 -2.85 1.94
CA ARG A 211 20.05 -4.16 2.21
C ARG A 211 21.49 -3.98 2.68
N GLU A 212 21.84 -4.68 3.74
CA GLU A 212 23.21 -4.72 4.24
C GLU A 212 24.03 -5.71 3.42
N ILE A 213 25.11 -5.24 2.80
CA ILE A 213 26.19 -6.10 2.32
C ILE A 213 27.12 -6.34 3.50
N VAL A 214 26.87 -7.39 4.28
CA VAL A 214 27.53 -7.66 5.58
C VAL A 214 29.06 -7.49 5.51
N ALA A 215 29.69 -7.98 4.44
CA ALA A 215 31.14 -7.90 4.24
C ALA A 215 31.69 -6.47 4.06
N LEU A 216 30.85 -5.51 3.67
CA LEU A 216 31.25 -4.13 3.36
C LEU A 216 30.65 -3.11 4.35
N ASP A 217 29.43 -3.36 4.83
CA ASP A 217 28.62 -2.33 5.48
C ASP A 217 28.67 -2.38 7.01
N THR A 218 29.14 -3.48 7.61
CA THR A 218 29.06 -3.71 9.06
C THR A 218 29.67 -2.56 9.86
N GLU A 219 30.92 -2.18 9.57
CA GLU A 219 31.62 -1.11 10.29
C GLU A 219 30.93 0.26 10.10
N SER A 220 30.48 0.56 8.88
CA SER A 220 29.73 1.78 8.56
C SER A 220 28.39 1.82 9.30
N ARG A 221 27.69 0.69 9.40
CA ARG A 221 26.46 0.54 10.17
C ARG A 221 26.70 0.77 11.66
N GLU A 222 27.71 0.14 12.24
CA GLU A 222 28.06 0.32 13.66
C GLU A 222 28.39 1.77 14.00
N ARG A 223 29.15 2.46 13.14
CA ARG A 223 29.45 3.89 13.28
C ARG A 223 28.19 4.75 13.26
N ARG A 224 27.29 4.50 12.29
CA ARG A 224 25.99 5.20 12.19
C ARG A 224 25.09 4.93 13.41
N LEU A 225 25.11 3.72 13.95
CA LEU A 225 24.37 3.37 15.17
C LEU A 225 24.97 4.05 16.41
N ALA A 226 26.29 4.13 16.51
CA ALA A 226 26.96 4.83 17.60
C ALA A 226 26.62 6.33 17.59
N ALA A 227 26.69 6.98 16.42
CA ALA A 227 26.29 8.38 16.25
C ALA A 227 24.82 8.59 16.64
N LEU A 228 23.91 7.74 16.15
CA LEU A 228 22.49 7.81 16.51
C LEU A 228 22.25 7.65 18.03
N ARG A 229 22.95 6.73 18.69
CA ARG A 229 22.87 6.56 20.14
C ARG A 229 23.36 7.81 20.88
N ALA A 230 24.46 8.42 20.43
CA ALA A 230 24.98 9.66 21.01
C ALA A 230 24.01 10.83 20.84
N ALA A 231 23.46 11.01 19.64
CA ALA A 231 22.46 12.04 19.33
C ALA A 231 21.20 11.88 20.20
N ARG A 232 20.70 10.65 20.38
CA ARG A 232 19.59 10.37 21.30
C ARG A 232 19.93 10.68 22.75
N LYS A 233 21.12 10.31 23.22
CA LYS A 233 21.56 10.56 24.60
C LYS A 233 21.62 12.06 24.93
N ARG A 234 21.98 12.90 23.96
CA ARG A 234 22.02 14.36 24.12
C ARG A 234 20.69 15.07 23.83
N GLY A 235 19.63 14.32 23.49
CA GLY A 235 18.31 14.88 23.20
C GLY A 235 18.23 15.64 21.87
N ALA A 236 19.05 15.27 20.88
CA ALA A 236 19.06 15.90 19.57
C ALA A 236 17.69 15.79 18.88
N GLY A 237 17.24 16.88 18.26
CA GLY A 237 16.04 16.90 17.43
C GLY A 237 16.21 16.10 16.14
N ILE A 238 15.11 15.81 15.44
CA ILE A 238 15.18 15.00 14.20
C ILE A 238 15.98 15.68 13.08
N GLU A 239 15.93 17.01 13.00
CA GLU A 239 16.69 17.82 12.03
C GLU A 239 18.19 17.65 12.20
N GLU A 240 18.67 17.71 13.45
CA GLU A 240 20.07 17.50 13.81
C GLU A 240 20.51 16.06 13.47
N ILE A 241 19.68 15.06 13.84
CA ILE A 241 19.95 13.65 13.52
C ILE A 241 20.07 13.44 12.01
N TYR A 242 19.19 14.04 11.20
CA TYR A 242 19.28 13.92 9.74
C TYR A 242 20.51 14.62 9.17
N ALA A 243 20.89 15.79 9.70
CA ALA A 243 22.10 16.49 9.28
C ALA A 243 23.36 15.64 9.57
N GLU A 244 23.47 15.07 10.78
CA GLU A 244 24.57 14.17 11.14
C GLU A 244 24.61 12.91 10.27
N ARG A 245 23.45 12.28 10.03
CA ARG A 245 23.36 11.10 9.15
C ARG A 245 23.77 11.41 7.72
N ARG A 246 23.37 12.58 7.19
CA ARG A 246 23.76 13.02 5.84
C ARG A 246 25.27 13.25 5.73
N ALA A 247 25.91 13.76 6.78
CA ALA A 247 27.36 13.93 6.82
C ALA A 247 28.12 12.59 6.76
N LEU A 248 27.49 11.48 7.17
CA LEU A 248 28.03 10.12 7.09
C LEU A 248 27.80 9.42 5.74
N SER A 249 27.09 10.06 4.80
CA SER A 249 26.82 9.54 3.44
C SER A 249 26.95 10.64 2.38
N PRO A 250 28.14 11.25 2.25
CA PRO A 250 28.40 12.41 1.39
C PRO A 250 28.24 12.12 -0.11
N GLU A 251 28.40 10.87 -0.54
CA GLU A 251 28.25 10.43 -1.92
C GLU A 251 26.84 10.61 -2.48
N LEU A 252 25.84 10.72 -1.61
CA LEU A 252 24.45 10.99 -1.96
C LEU A 252 24.12 12.50 -1.96
N ALA A 253 25.07 13.36 -1.57
CA ALA A 253 24.86 14.80 -1.49
C ALA A 253 24.83 15.43 -2.89
N GLY A 254 23.89 16.37 -3.10
CA GLY A 254 23.83 17.19 -4.30
C GLY A 254 23.64 16.41 -5.61
N ASN A 255 22.79 15.37 -5.59
CA ASN A 255 22.41 14.66 -6.81
C ASN A 255 21.51 15.57 -7.67
N ILE A 256 22.06 16.08 -8.78
CA ILE A 256 21.33 16.89 -9.80
C ILE A 256 20.65 16.02 -10.87
N TYR A 257 20.91 14.72 -10.86
CA TYR A 257 20.50 13.81 -11.93
C TYR A 257 19.24 13.01 -11.59
N TYR A 258 18.68 13.14 -10.38
CA TYR A 258 17.44 12.46 -10.01
C TYR A 258 16.71 13.25 -8.92
N ARG A 259 15.86 14.20 -9.34
CA ARG A 259 15.16 15.13 -8.42
C ARG A 259 14.10 15.97 -9.12
N CYS A 260 13.35 16.73 -8.32
CA CYS A 260 12.49 17.81 -8.80
C CYS A 260 13.22 19.17 -8.81
N TYR A 261 12.82 20.02 -9.75
CA TYR A 261 13.26 21.41 -9.91
C TYR A 261 12.04 22.33 -9.99
N GLN A 262 12.18 23.52 -9.40
CA GLN A 262 11.21 24.60 -9.59
C GLN A 262 11.57 25.35 -10.88
N THR A 263 10.57 25.64 -11.70
CA THR A 263 10.65 26.47 -12.90
C THR A 263 9.99 27.82 -12.66
N GLN A 264 9.91 28.67 -13.69
CA GLN A 264 9.25 29.97 -13.58
C GLN A 264 7.76 29.87 -13.18
N ASN A 265 7.06 28.83 -13.61
CA ASN A 265 5.61 28.68 -13.46
C ASN A 265 5.18 27.33 -12.84
N GLY A 266 6.11 26.49 -12.39
CA GLY A 266 5.76 25.18 -11.83
C GLY A 266 6.97 24.37 -11.37
N TYR A 267 6.88 23.05 -11.55
CA TYR A 267 7.92 22.11 -11.16
C TYR A 267 8.05 20.99 -12.21
N ILE A 268 9.28 20.50 -12.39
CA ILE A 268 9.62 19.35 -13.26
C ILE A 268 10.40 18.32 -12.45
N ALA A 269 10.08 17.05 -12.64
CA ALA A 269 10.90 15.93 -12.20
C ALA A 269 11.86 15.51 -13.32
N VAL A 270 13.12 15.24 -12.98
CA VAL A 270 14.17 14.79 -13.90
C VAL A 270 14.80 13.49 -13.40
N GLY A 271 15.01 12.54 -14.31
CA GLY A 271 15.69 11.26 -14.04
C GLY A 271 16.78 10.93 -15.05
N CYS A 272 18.03 10.90 -14.61
CA CYS A 272 19.24 10.64 -15.38
C CYS A 272 20.12 9.61 -14.63
N LEU A 273 19.72 8.34 -14.66
CA LEU A 273 20.33 7.32 -13.81
C LEU A 273 21.71 6.82 -14.31
N GLY A 274 21.94 6.78 -15.62
CA GLY A 274 23.17 6.24 -16.23
C GLY A 274 24.14 7.30 -16.78
N PRO A 275 25.39 6.90 -17.16
CA PRO A 275 26.41 7.83 -17.66
C PRO A 275 25.96 8.67 -18.86
N GLY A 276 25.35 8.04 -19.86
CA GLY A 276 24.86 8.72 -21.07
C GLY A 276 23.81 9.80 -20.78
N PRO A 277 22.68 9.48 -20.11
CA PRO A 277 21.71 10.50 -19.70
C PRO A 277 22.30 11.64 -18.87
N ARG A 278 23.27 11.36 -17.98
CA ARG A 278 23.95 12.40 -17.19
C ARG A 278 24.81 13.32 -18.04
N GLU A 279 25.50 12.77 -19.05
CA GLU A 279 26.24 13.56 -20.04
C GLU A 279 25.31 14.47 -20.83
N ARG A 280 24.20 13.91 -21.37
CA ARG A 280 23.21 14.69 -22.10
C ARG A 280 22.60 15.80 -21.24
N PHE A 281 22.33 15.54 -19.96
CA PHE A 281 21.85 16.55 -19.02
C PHE A 281 22.85 17.70 -18.83
N ARG A 282 24.13 17.39 -18.66
CA ARG A 282 25.18 18.42 -18.56
C ARG A 282 25.27 19.26 -19.83
N THR A 283 25.24 18.61 -21.00
CA THR A 283 25.25 19.28 -22.30
C THR A 283 24.02 20.17 -22.48
N ALA A 284 22.83 19.66 -22.16
CA ALA A 284 21.57 20.38 -22.30
C ALA A 284 21.52 21.65 -21.42
N LEU A 285 22.08 21.59 -20.22
CA LEU A 285 22.15 22.73 -19.30
C LEU A 285 23.39 23.61 -19.53
N GLY A 286 24.36 23.17 -20.34
CA GLY A 286 25.63 23.86 -20.53
C GLY A 286 26.48 23.92 -19.26
N ILE A 287 26.42 22.88 -18.42
CA ILE A 287 27.12 22.83 -17.13
C ILE A 287 28.28 21.83 -17.16
N HIS A 288 29.31 22.10 -16.34
CA HIS A 288 30.40 21.17 -16.07
C HIS A 288 30.20 20.55 -14.68
N ASP A 289 30.35 19.23 -14.58
CA ASP A 289 30.30 18.50 -13.31
C ASP A 289 31.70 17.92 -13.04
N PRO A 290 32.50 18.55 -12.18
CA PRO A 290 33.89 18.15 -11.98
C PRO A 290 34.03 16.75 -11.34
N ARG A 291 32.94 16.16 -10.82
CA ARG A 291 32.95 14.79 -10.28
C ARG A 291 33.32 13.73 -11.32
N TYR A 292 33.25 14.07 -12.61
CA TYR A 292 33.61 13.22 -13.74
C TYR A 292 35.02 13.47 -14.27
N ASP A 293 35.73 14.50 -13.76
CA ASP A 293 37.09 14.77 -14.18
C ASP A 293 38.07 13.72 -13.64
N GLU A 294 39.12 13.46 -14.39
CA GLU A 294 40.23 12.63 -13.93
C GLU A 294 40.91 13.29 -12.72
N GLY A 295 41.20 12.49 -11.69
CA GLY A 295 41.84 12.99 -10.47
C GLY A 295 40.93 13.80 -9.53
N PHE A 296 39.62 13.89 -9.79
CA PHE A 296 38.69 14.58 -8.88
C PHE A 296 38.77 14.04 -7.45
N ASP A 297 38.97 14.93 -6.47
CA ASP A 297 38.98 14.61 -5.05
C ASP A 297 37.58 14.16 -4.58
N ARG A 298 37.47 12.87 -4.26
CA ARG A 298 36.22 12.24 -3.77
C ARG A 298 36.10 12.27 -2.24
N SER A 299 36.85 13.13 -1.56
CA SER A 299 36.67 13.32 -0.13
C SER A 299 35.23 13.79 0.20
N PRO A 300 34.66 13.38 1.35
CA PRO A 300 33.33 13.78 1.79
C PRO A 300 33.06 15.30 1.71
N ALA A 301 34.03 16.10 2.12
CA ALA A 301 33.93 17.56 2.13
C ALA A 301 33.84 18.14 0.71
N THR A 302 34.68 17.65 -0.21
CA THR A 302 34.67 18.08 -1.61
C THR A 302 33.39 17.65 -2.33
N LEU A 303 32.94 16.41 -2.14
CA LEU A 303 31.67 15.93 -2.70
C LEU A 303 30.48 16.76 -2.25
N LYS A 304 30.39 17.08 -0.95
CA LYS A 304 29.33 17.93 -0.42
C LYS A 304 29.37 19.33 -1.04
N ARG A 305 30.52 20.00 -1.02
CA ARG A 305 30.68 21.36 -1.53
C ARG A 305 30.29 21.45 -3.02
N VAL A 306 30.86 20.58 -3.85
CA VAL A 306 30.57 20.54 -5.30
C VAL A 306 29.10 20.19 -5.55
N GLY A 307 28.55 19.25 -4.77
CA GLY A 307 27.14 18.90 -4.83
C GLY A 307 26.23 20.10 -4.57
N ASP A 308 26.49 20.86 -3.50
CA ASP A 308 25.71 22.06 -3.15
C ASP A 308 25.83 23.15 -4.23
N GLU A 309 27.03 23.39 -4.77
CA GLU A 309 27.28 24.34 -5.88
C GLU A 309 26.49 23.96 -7.15
N LEU A 310 26.54 22.69 -7.55
CA LEU A 310 25.82 22.19 -8.72
C LEU A 310 24.30 22.26 -8.54
N VAL A 311 23.81 21.99 -7.33
CA VAL A 311 22.38 22.12 -7.02
C VAL A 311 21.93 23.56 -7.16
N ALA A 312 22.66 24.51 -6.56
CA ALA A 312 22.32 25.93 -6.65
C ALA A 312 22.34 26.43 -8.10
N LEU A 313 23.35 26.03 -8.88
CA LEU A 313 23.44 26.36 -10.31
C LEU A 313 22.25 25.82 -11.09
N CYS A 314 21.93 24.53 -10.95
CA CYS A 314 20.80 23.93 -11.66
C CYS A 314 19.48 24.60 -11.25
N GLN A 315 19.26 24.88 -9.96
CA GLN A 315 18.06 25.57 -9.50
C GLN A 315 17.91 26.95 -10.14
N ALA A 316 18.99 27.73 -10.22
CA ALA A 316 18.97 29.03 -10.88
C ALA A 316 18.65 28.91 -12.39
N LEU A 317 19.22 27.91 -13.06
CA LEU A 317 18.91 27.64 -14.47
C LEU A 317 17.44 27.29 -14.67
N PHE A 318 16.90 26.34 -13.91
CA PHE A 318 15.52 25.90 -14.07
C PHE A 318 14.50 27.04 -13.83
N LEU A 319 14.78 27.98 -12.94
CA LEU A 319 13.93 29.16 -12.70
C LEU A 319 13.85 30.14 -13.89
N ALA A 320 14.79 30.07 -14.84
CA ALA A 320 14.88 31.03 -15.93
C ALA A 320 13.89 30.78 -17.08
N ARG A 321 13.22 29.62 -17.12
CA ARG A 321 12.26 29.27 -18.17
C ARG A 321 11.01 28.62 -17.57
N THR A 322 9.95 28.61 -18.34
CA THR A 322 8.69 27.93 -18.00
C THR A 322 8.83 26.40 -18.02
N ASN A 323 7.85 25.70 -17.46
CA ASN A 323 7.75 24.25 -17.54
C ASN A 323 7.80 23.76 -18.99
N GLU A 324 7.02 24.38 -19.87
CA GLU A 324 6.86 23.98 -21.27
C GLU A 324 8.18 24.08 -22.03
N GLU A 325 8.90 25.18 -21.87
CA GLU A 325 10.21 25.41 -22.49
C GLU A 325 11.26 24.40 -22.01
N TRP A 326 11.26 24.08 -20.71
CA TRP A 326 12.18 23.09 -20.16
C TRP A 326 11.87 21.67 -20.61
N LEU A 327 10.60 21.27 -20.58
CA LEU A 327 10.19 19.94 -21.04
C LEU A 327 10.57 19.75 -22.51
N GLN A 328 10.22 20.71 -23.38
CA GLN A 328 10.59 20.66 -24.79
C GLN A 328 12.12 20.58 -24.99
N HIS A 329 12.89 21.38 -24.25
CA HIS A 329 14.35 21.40 -24.36
C HIS A 329 15.00 20.10 -23.87
N LEU A 330 14.54 19.55 -22.75
CA LEU A 330 15.07 18.32 -22.17
C LEU A 330 14.69 17.09 -23.00
N ASP A 331 13.45 17.01 -23.50
CA ASP A 331 13.00 15.95 -24.38
C ASP A 331 13.79 15.92 -25.69
N ALA A 332 14.11 17.09 -26.25
CA ALA A 332 14.97 17.20 -27.44
C ALA A 332 16.39 16.67 -27.22
N HIS A 333 16.83 16.54 -25.96
CA HIS A 333 18.11 15.95 -25.56
C HIS A 333 17.97 14.50 -25.06
N ASP A 334 16.83 13.84 -25.27
CA ASP A 334 16.58 12.46 -24.79
C ASP A 334 16.81 12.33 -23.27
N ILE A 335 16.26 13.28 -22.50
CA ILE A 335 16.31 13.29 -21.03
C ILE A 335 14.93 12.94 -20.48
N ALA A 336 14.86 11.90 -19.65
CA ALA A 336 13.60 11.53 -19.01
C ALA A 336 13.18 12.62 -18.00
N CYS A 337 12.08 13.31 -18.31
CA CYS A 337 11.52 14.35 -17.46
C CYS A 337 10.00 14.41 -17.58
N GLY A 338 9.35 15.15 -16.67
CA GLY A 338 7.90 15.36 -16.70
C GLY A 338 7.46 16.39 -15.66
N PRO A 339 6.29 17.02 -15.85
CA PRO A 339 5.75 17.99 -14.89
C PRO A 339 5.40 17.30 -13.57
N VAL A 340 5.62 17.98 -12.45
CA VAL A 340 5.07 17.55 -11.15
C VAL A 340 3.62 18.01 -11.08
N ARG A 341 2.71 17.07 -10.84
CA ARG A 341 1.26 17.30 -10.81
C ARG A 341 0.69 17.17 -9.41
N PHE A 342 -0.39 17.89 -9.15
CA PHE A 342 -1.29 17.64 -8.04
C PHE A 342 -2.34 16.58 -8.41
N VAL A 343 -2.89 15.89 -7.41
CA VAL A 343 -3.87 14.82 -7.62
C VAL A 343 -5.10 15.31 -8.39
N ASP A 344 -5.55 16.53 -8.13
CA ASP A 344 -6.72 17.13 -8.79
C ASP A 344 -6.52 17.32 -10.30
N GLU A 345 -5.28 17.51 -10.76
CA GLU A 345 -4.98 17.65 -12.19
C GLU A 345 -5.07 16.33 -12.95
N LEU A 346 -4.96 15.19 -12.26
CA LEU A 346 -4.82 13.88 -12.91
C LEU A 346 -6.14 13.37 -13.49
N TRP A 347 -7.29 13.83 -13.00
CA TRP A 347 -8.61 13.35 -13.44
C TRP A 347 -8.84 13.54 -14.93
N ASP A 348 -8.34 14.64 -15.49
CA ASP A 348 -8.49 15.00 -16.90
C ASP A 348 -7.14 15.04 -17.63
N ASP A 349 -6.08 14.51 -17.01
CA ASP A 349 -4.76 14.44 -17.64
C ASP A 349 -4.80 13.57 -18.92
N PRO A 350 -4.26 14.05 -20.06
CA PRO A 350 -4.36 13.35 -21.33
C PRO A 350 -3.79 11.93 -21.30
N GLN A 351 -2.69 11.67 -20.57
CA GLN A 351 -2.10 10.35 -20.47
C GLN A 351 -2.99 9.43 -19.64
N VAL A 352 -3.52 9.93 -18.53
CA VAL A 352 -4.45 9.18 -17.66
C VAL A 352 -5.74 8.83 -18.42
N VAL A 353 -6.31 9.78 -19.16
CA VAL A 353 -7.51 9.58 -19.98
C VAL A 353 -7.25 8.60 -21.13
N ALA A 354 -6.16 8.78 -21.89
CA ALA A 354 -5.80 7.88 -22.99
C ALA A 354 -5.64 6.43 -22.53
N ASN A 355 -5.12 6.24 -21.32
CA ASN A 355 -4.99 4.92 -20.74
C ASN A 355 -6.26 4.44 -20.06
N ARG A 356 -7.29 5.26 -19.81
CA ARG A 356 -8.46 4.88 -18.98
C ARG A 356 -8.05 4.42 -17.57
N TYR A 357 -7.18 5.18 -16.91
CA TYR A 357 -6.72 4.87 -15.55
C TYR A 357 -7.70 5.30 -14.45
N PHE A 358 -8.80 5.95 -14.82
CA PHE A 358 -9.96 6.14 -13.96
C PHE A 358 -11.17 5.43 -14.57
N GLU A 359 -11.91 4.72 -13.73
CA GLU A 359 -13.17 4.05 -14.08
C GLU A 359 -14.32 4.67 -13.29
N GLU A 360 -15.49 4.72 -13.92
CA GLU A 360 -16.75 5.11 -13.29
C GLU A 360 -17.56 3.88 -12.93
N TYR A 361 -18.22 3.91 -11.78
CA TYR A 361 -19.04 2.81 -11.27
C TYR A 361 -20.10 3.36 -10.31
N ASP A 362 -21.28 2.73 -10.28
CA ASP A 362 -22.41 3.20 -9.48
C ASP A 362 -22.40 2.63 -8.07
N HIS A 363 -22.62 3.51 -7.09
CA HIS A 363 -22.81 3.17 -5.68
C HIS A 363 -24.27 3.41 -5.25
N THR A 364 -24.84 2.45 -4.52
CA THR A 364 -26.25 2.44 -4.10
C THR A 364 -26.70 3.75 -3.42
N LEU A 365 -25.84 4.38 -2.61
CA LEU A 365 -26.17 5.63 -1.90
C LEU A 365 -25.66 6.92 -2.55
N PHE A 366 -24.62 6.84 -3.38
CA PHE A 366 -23.92 8.04 -3.88
C PHE A 366 -24.08 8.25 -5.39
N GLY A 367 -24.69 7.29 -6.11
CA GLY A 367 -24.73 7.30 -7.56
C GLY A 367 -23.34 7.05 -8.15
N ALA A 368 -23.03 7.73 -9.25
CA ALA A 368 -21.77 7.57 -9.96
C ALA A 368 -20.57 7.96 -9.07
N LEU A 369 -19.65 7.02 -8.89
CA LEU A 369 -18.33 7.23 -8.32
C LEU A 369 -17.28 7.09 -9.42
N ARG A 370 -16.16 7.80 -9.26
CA ARG A 370 -14.99 7.71 -10.14
C ARG A 370 -13.76 7.41 -9.29
N GLY A 371 -12.93 6.46 -9.73
CA GLY A 371 -11.74 6.06 -8.98
C GLY A 371 -10.72 5.32 -9.84
N PRO A 372 -9.50 5.07 -9.32
CA PRO A 372 -8.44 4.41 -10.08
C PRO A 372 -8.89 3.04 -10.59
N ALA A 373 -8.64 2.79 -11.86
CA ALA A 373 -8.86 1.48 -12.50
C ALA A 373 -8.01 0.39 -11.80
N PRO A 374 -8.32 -0.90 -12.00
CA PRO A 374 -7.48 -2.00 -11.52
C PRO A 374 -6.01 -1.82 -11.93
N ILE A 375 -5.09 -2.10 -11.00
CA ILE A 375 -3.65 -1.81 -11.16
C ILE A 375 -2.91 -2.74 -12.14
N VAL A 376 -3.57 -3.78 -12.65
CA VAL A 376 -3.06 -4.73 -13.63
C VAL A 376 -4.10 -4.93 -14.71
N ARG A 377 -3.70 -5.04 -15.98
CA ARG A 377 -4.57 -5.42 -17.10
C ARG A 377 -4.12 -6.75 -17.69
N MET A 378 -5.08 -7.63 -17.96
CA MET A 378 -4.81 -8.93 -18.58
C MET A 378 -5.59 -9.04 -19.89
N SER A 379 -4.95 -9.51 -20.95
CA SER A 379 -5.52 -9.53 -22.30
C SER A 379 -6.65 -10.54 -22.47
N ALA A 380 -6.58 -11.70 -21.82
CA ALA A 380 -7.59 -12.76 -21.92
C ALA A 380 -8.62 -12.75 -20.78
N THR A 381 -8.24 -12.27 -19.60
CA THR A 381 -9.06 -12.23 -18.38
C THR A 381 -9.04 -10.81 -17.78
N PRO A 382 -9.59 -9.82 -18.49
CA PRO A 382 -9.47 -8.42 -18.09
C PRO A 382 -10.01 -8.21 -16.67
N THR A 383 -9.24 -7.46 -15.89
CA THR A 383 -9.66 -6.97 -14.58
C THR A 383 -10.67 -5.85 -14.74
N SER A 384 -11.59 -5.71 -13.80
CA SER A 384 -12.60 -4.64 -13.82
C SER A 384 -13.18 -4.38 -12.44
N ILE A 385 -13.62 -3.15 -12.17
CA ILE A 385 -14.43 -2.87 -10.97
C ILE A 385 -15.83 -3.43 -11.18
N ARG A 386 -16.14 -4.56 -10.55
CA ARG A 386 -17.42 -5.27 -10.76
C ARG A 386 -18.64 -4.57 -10.16
N ARG A 387 -18.44 -3.81 -9.09
CA ARG A 387 -19.45 -3.06 -8.33
C ARG A 387 -18.76 -2.08 -7.39
N ALA A 388 -19.48 -1.09 -6.89
CA ALA A 388 -18.99 -0.26 -5.80
C ALA A 388 -18.87 -1.06 -4.49
N SER A 389 -18.41 -0.40 -3.42
CA SER A 389 -18.45 -0.97 -2.08
C SER A 389 -19.89 -1.19 -1.62
N PRO A 390 -20.17 -2.23 -0.81
CA PRO A 390 -21.52 -2.47 -0.32
C PRO A 390 -21.87 -1.51 0.83
N THR A 391 -23.13 -1.11 0.91
CA THR A 391 -23.67 -0.52 2.14
C THR A 391 -23.66 -1.56 3.27
N LEU A 392 -23.71 -1.12 4.53
CA LEU A 392 -23.63 -2.05 5.65
C LEU A 392 -24.78 -3.07 5.62
N GLY A 393 -24.44 -4.35 5.49
CA GLY A 393 -25.42 -5.45 5.45
C GLY A 393 -26.27 -5.52 4.19
N GLU A 394 -25.91 -4.80 3.11
CA GLU A 394 -26.71 -4.71 1.87
C GLU A 394 -27.10 -6.07 1.29
N HIS A 395 -26.26 -7.09 1.48
CA HIS A 395 -26.43 -8.41 0.89
C HIS A 395 -26.65 -9.50 1.95
N THR A 396 -26.95 -9.16 3.21
CA THR A 396 -27.10 -10.13 4.31
C THR A 396 -28.06 -11.27 3.93
N ASP A 397 -29.28 -10.95 3.49
CA ASP A 397 -30.32 -11.95 3.23
C ASP A 397 -30.02 -12.79 1.99
N GLU A 398 -29.44 -12.17 0.95
CA GLU A 398 -28.98 -12.85 -0.26
C GLU A 398 -27.94 -13.93 0.09
N ILE A 399 -26.91 -13.53 0.85
CA ILE A 399 -25.82 -14.43 1.24
C ILE A 399 -26.33 -15.55 2.14
N LEU A 400 -27.21 -15.25 3.11
CA LEU A 400 -27.76 -16.27 4.00
C LEU A 400 -28.60 -17.31 3.25
N ARG A 401 -29.38 -16.88 2.25
CA ARG A 401 -30.10 -17.80 1.36
C ARG A 401 -29.15 -18.68 0.54
N GLU A 402 -28.10 -18.10 -0.02
CA GLU A 402 -27.09 -18.84 -0.80
C GLU A 402 -26.40 -19.94 -0.01
N ILE A 403 -26.15 -19.72 1.28
CA ILE A 403 -25.51 -20.70 2.16
C ILE A 403 -26.52 -21.64 2.87
N GLY A 404 -27.80 -21.59 2.46
CA GLY A 404 -28.81 -22.60 2.79
C GLY A 404 -29.76 -22.27 3.93
N PHE A 405 -29.87 -21.00 4.36
CA PHE A 405 -30.85 -20.59 5.36
C PHE A 405 -32.16 -20.12 4.71
N ASP A 406 -33.29 -20.59 5.24
CA ASP A 406 -34.61 -20.12 4.84
C ASP A 406 -34.98 -18.79 5.50
N GLU A 407 -36.05 -18.15 5.01
CA GLU A 407 -36.55 -16.88 5.54
C GLU A 407 -36.88 -16.96 7.05
N SER A 408 -37.39 -18.10 7.52
CA SER A 408 -37.71 -18.29 8.93
C SER A 408 -36.46 -18.25 9.81
N ALA A 409 -35.36 -18.83 9.34
CA ALA A 409 -34.07 -18.82 10.03
C ALA A 409 -33.44 -17.42 9.99
N ILE A 410 -33.47 -16.76 8.84
CA ILE A 410 -32.96 -15.39 8.66
C ILE A 410 -33.67 -14.43 9.62
N GLU A 411 -35.00 -14.49 9.70
CA GLU A 411 -35.76 -13.68 10.65
C GLU A 411 -35.41 -13.99 12.11
N ARG A 412 -35.20 -15.27 12.47
CA ARG A 412 -34.76 -15.65 13.82
C ARG A 412 -33.39 -15.05 14.14
N PHE A 413 -32.44 -15.11 13.20
CA PHE A 413 -31.11 -14.53 13.37
C PHE A 413 -31.17 -13.02 13.54
N ARG A 414 -32.00 -12.33 12.76
CA ARG A 414 -32.18 -10.87 12.88
C ARG A 414 -32.80 -10.49 14.22
N ARG A 415 -33.89 -11.16 14.63
CA ARG A 415 -34.51 -10.94 15.95
C ARG A 415 -33.55 -11.23 17.12
N GLY A 416 -32.65 -12.20 16.94
CA GLY A 416 -31.63 -12.55 17.93
C GLY A 416 -30.38 -11.66 17.92
N GLY A 417 -30.31 -10.62 17.07
CA GLY A 417 -29.13 -9.77 16.96
C GLY A 417 -27.88 -10.52 16.48
N VAL A 418 -28.07 -11.58 15.69
CA VAL A 418 -26.99 -12.34 15.05
C VAL A 418 -26.58 -11.66 13.75
N VAL A 419 -27.55 -11.17 12.97
CA VAL A 419 -27.34 -10.49 11.68
C VAL A 419 -28.03 -9.14 11.65
N GLY A 420 -27.49 -8.23 10.83
CA GLY A 420 -27.90 -6.83 10.72
C GLY A 420 -28.73 -6.53 9.48
#